data_AF-A0A839IXF7-F1
#
_entry.id   AF-A0A839IXF7-F1
#
_cell.length_a   1.000
_cell.length_b   1.000
_cell.length_c   1.000
_cell.angle_alpha   90.00
_cell.angle_beta   90.00
_cell.angle_gamma   90.00
#
_symmetry.space_group_name_H-M   'P 1'
#
loop_
_entity.id
_entity.type
_entity.pdbx_description
1 polymer ?
#
loop_
_entity_poly.entity_id
_entity_poly.type
_entity_poly.pdbx_seq_one_letter_code
_entity_poly.pdbx_strand_id
1 'polypeptide(L)'
;MKQEFFWPIYSQIEKEFIEVSYCINIDCHQLNVYSIKIADLILRTVSECENIAKAICKREGSEFLDKKGNPIRRTYFPHYMDAIDSIFSIKSKLVSFDFDNADENTFDQKLMPFYREKDGDSLKKWSWYDAYNAIKHDRVENYRKANLNNLINAMAALFLLNIYYSDKVVYDADGFDSYKLMEPIDQLSKVFSIQWSIDLSSYDGRSIGDDKVGFFDPVSYARVASEFSTYLISYDQFVKTDSDKGYDFLQQLQSSIVIANEDGSFTKAYEDIEPTDKKTLVKAVARIPRAK
;
A
#
# COMPACT_ATOMS: atom_id res chain seq x y z
N MET A 1 5.95 5.60 -20.00
CA MET A 1 5.80 4.57 -18.96
C MET A 1 6.98 4.66 -18.00
N LYS A 2 6.78 5.00 -16.73
CA LYS A 2 7.81 4.72 -15.71
C LYS A 2 7.78 3.20 -15.51
N GLN A 3 8.91 2.51 -15.72
CA GLN A 3 9.02 1.11 -15.33
C GLN A 3 8.86 1.02 -13.81
N GLU A 4 7.87 0.27 -13.34
CA GLU A 4 7.66 -0.01 -11.93
C GLU A 4 8.65 -1.10 -11.48
N PHE A 5 9.85 -0.69 -11.07
CA PHE A 5 10.91 -1.61 -10.67
C PHE A 5 10.68 -2.27 -9.31
N PHE A 6 9.83 -1.70 -8.45
CA PHE A 6 9.68 -2.16 -7.06
C PHE A 6 8.96 -3.50 -6.96
N TRP A 7 7.92 -3.72 -7.77
CA TRP A 7 7.13 -4.95 -7.71
C TRP A 7 7.94 -6.21 -8.10
N PRO A 8 8.67 -6.23 -9.23
CA PRO A 8 9.52 -7.36 -9.58
C PRO A 8 10.60 -7.66 -8.51
N ILE A 9 11.14 -6.63 -7.86
CA ILE A 9 12.12 -6.80 -6.78
C ILE A 9 11.47 -7.48 -5.58
N TYR A 10 10.28 -7.02 -5.18
CA TYR A 10 9.50 -7.66 -4.11
C TYR A 10 9.21 -9.14 -4.43
N SER A 11 8.71 -9.45 -5.63
CA SER A 11 8.44 -10.84 -6.04
C SER A 11 9.69 -11.71 -6.02
N GLN A 12 10.87 -11.15 -6.29
CA GLN A 12 12.13 -11.91 -6.18
C GLN A 12 12.51 -12.17 -4.72
N ILE A 13 12.38 -11.18 -3.84
CA ILE A 13 12.63 -11.35 -2.39
C ILE A 13 11.65 -12.37 -1.80
N GLU A 14 10.37 -12.33 -2.21
CA GLU A 14 9.34 -13.28 -1.79
C GLU A 14 9.69 -14.72 -2.17
N LYS A 15 10.18 -14.96 -3.40
CA LYS A 15 10.65 -16.29 -3.82
C LYS A 15 11.79 -16.80 -2.95
N GLU A 16 12.77 -15.95 -2.65
CA GLU A 16 13.91 -16.33 -1.80
C GLU A 16 13.47 -16.60 -0.34
N PHE A 17 12.43 -15.92 0.15
CA PHE A 17 11.84 -16.23 1.45
C PHE A 17 11.15 -17.59 1.44
N ILE A 18 10.39 -17.90 0.38
CA ILE A 18 9.76 -19.22 0.21
C ILE A 18 10.83 -20.33 0.20
N GLU A 19 11.98 -20.12 -0.43
CA GLU A 19 13.11 -21.06 -0.36
C GLU A 19 13.62 -21.27 1.07
N VAL A 20 13.71 -20.20 1.86
CA VAL A 20 14.10 -20.29 3.28
C VAL A 20 13.07 -21.08 4.10
N SER A 21 11.78 -20.94 3.78
CA SER A 21 10.71 -21.67 4.48
C SER A 21 10.77 -23.19 4.31
N TYR A 22 11.39 -23.70 3.25
CA TYR A 22 11.62 -25.14 3.10
C TYR A 22 12.76 -25.67 3.98
N CYS A 23 13.58 -24.78 4.54
CA CYS A 23 14.70 -25.13 5.41
C CYS A 23 14.36 -24.93 6.90
N ILE A 24 13.39 -24.06 7.23
CA ILE A 24 13.04 -23.68 8.59
C ILE A 24 11.51 -23.69 8.69
N ASN A 25 10.98 -24.40 9.69
CA ASN A 25 9.54 -24.39 9.93
C ASN A 25 9.11 -23.00 10.42
N ILE A 26 8.01 -22.48 9.88
CA ILE A 26 7.50 -21.17 10.28
C ILE A 26 6.49 -21.40 11.40
N ASP A 27 6.99 -21.31 12.63
CA ASP A 27 6.19 -21.43 13.85
C ASP A 27 6.66 -20.43 14.91
N CYS A 28 5.85 -20.24 15.95
CA CYS A 28 6.13 -19.27 17.02
C CYS A 28 7.43 -19.56 17.80
N HIS A 29 7.94 -20.80 17.81
CA HIS A 29 9.18 -21.20 18.48
C HIS A 29 10.41 -20.88 17.62
N GLN A 30 10.29 -20.98 16.28
CA GLN A 30 11.38 -20.78 15.33
C GLN A 30 11.50 -19.36 14.79
N LEU A 31 10.61 -18.43 15.17
CA LEU A 31 10.69 -17.01 14.81
C LEU A 31 12.04 -16.34 15.16
N ASN A 32 12.75 -16.84 16.17
CA ASN A 32 14.05 -16.32 16.58
C ASN A 32 15.25 -16.96 15.85
N VAL A 33 15.02 -17.92 14.95
CA VAL A 33 16.08 -18.53 14.15
C VAL A 33 16.72 -17.46 13.26
N TYR A 34 18.04 -17.41 13.28
CA TYR A 34 18.84 -16.44 12.54
C TYR A 34 19.82 -17.14 11.59
N SER A 35 20.06 -16.53 10.43
CA SER A 35 20.99 -17.08 9.44
C SER A 35 21.62 -15.98 8.59
N ILE A 36 22.72 -16.29 7.91
CA ILE A 36 23.38 -15.36 6.97
C ILE A 36 22.43 -15.00 5.83
N LYS A 37 21.67 -16.00 5.33
CA LYS A 37 20.66 -15.79 4.29
C LYS A 37 19.56 -14.85 4.76
N ILE A 38 19.09 -14.99 6.00
CA ILE A 38 18.10 -14.07 6.60
C ILE A 38 18.69 -12.65 6.74
N ALA A 39 19.95 -12.53 7.15
CA ALA A 39 20.63 -11.23 7.25
C ALA A 39 20.68 -10.52 5.90
N ASP A 40 21.08 -11.21 4.84
CA ASP A 40 21.17 -10.63 3.50
C ASP A 40 19.78 -10.28 2.94
N LEU A 41 18.75 -11.09 3.23
CA LEU A 41 17.36 -10.78 2.87
C LEU A 41 16.84 -9.54 3.62
N ILE A 42 17.10 -9.39 4.92
CA ILE A 42 16.73 -8.19 5.69
C ILE A 42 17.40 -6.95 5.10
N LEU A 43 18.70 -7.02 4.81
CA LEU A 43 19.45 -5.89 4.25
C LEU A 43 18.87 -5.43 2.91
N ARG A 44 18.54 -6.38 2.02
CA ARG A 44 17.90 -6.07 0.73
C ARG A 44 16.48 -5.51 0.91
N THR A 45 15.66 -6.19 1.70
CA THR A 45 14.24 -5.83 1.92
C THR A 45 14.13 -4.41 2.49
N VAL A 46 14.89 -4.10 3.55
CA VAL A 46 14.79 -2.80 4.21
C VAL A 46 15.39 -1.69 3.36
N SER A 47 16.45 -1.96 2.59
CA SER A 47 16.95 -1.00 1.61
C SER A 47 15.88 -0.64 0.56
N GLU A 48 15.08 -1.62 0.13
CA GLU A 48 13.97 -1.36 -0.79
C GLU A 48 12.81 -0.60 -0.13
N CYS A 49 12.53 -0.86 1.15
CA CYS A 49 11.59 -0.04 1.93
C CYS A 49 12.00 1.44 1.92
N GLU A 50 13.30 1.75 2.09
CA GLU A 50 13.79 3.13 2.05
C GLU A 50 13.60 3.77 0.66
N ASN A 51 13.87 3.01 -0.41
CA ASN A 51 13.73 3.49 -1.79
C ASN A 51 12.27 3.75 -2.17
N ILE A 52 11.37 2.81 -1.85
CA ILE A 52 9.96 2.93 -2.21
C ILE A 52 9.27 4.01 -1.38
N ALA A 53 9.58 4.15 -0.09
CA ALA A 53 9.03 5.22 0.75
C ALA A 53 9.41 6.60 0.19
N LYS A 54 10.68 6.77 -0.22
CA LYS A 54 11.12 7.99 -0.91
C LYS A 54 10.36 8.23 -2.22
N ALA A 55 10.09 7.18 -2.99
CA ALA A 55 9.35 7.27 -4.25
C ALA A 55 7.88 7.67 -4.03
N ILE A 56 7.23 7.14 -2.98
CA ILE A 56 5.87 7.53 -2.55
C ILE A 56 5.85 9.01 -2.17
N CYS A 57 6.75 9.46 -1.27
CA CYS A 57 6.80 10.88 -0.88
C CYS A 57 7.01 11.80 -2.08
N LYS A 58 7.85 11.40 -3.04
CA LYS A 58 8.06 12.17 -4.29
C LYS A 58 6.80 12.22 -5.16
N ARG A 59 6.01 11.14 -5.21
CA ARG A 59 4.74 11.08 -5.96
C ARG A 59 3.69 12.00 -5.33
N GLU A 60 3.59 11.99 -4.01
CA GLU A 60 2.64 12.82 -3.27
C GLU A 60 3.09 14.28 -3.11
N GLY A 61 4.28 14.64 -3.60
CA GLY A 61 4.79 16.01 -3.53
C GLY A 61 5.19 16.45 -2.12
N SER A 62 5.56 15.51 -1.23
CA SER A 62 5.99 15.85 0.12
C SER A 62 7.33 16.59 0.10
N GLU A 63 7.34 17.82 0.60
CA GLU A 63 8.55 18.62 0.76
C GLU A 63 9.14 18.45 2.17
N PHE A 64 10.42 18.09 2.23
CA PHE A 64 11.15 18.03 3.51
C PHE A 64 11.95 19.32 3.67
N LEU A 65 11.54 20.16 4.60
CA LEU A 65 12.20 21.44 4.88
C LEU A 65 12.99 21.38 6.20
N ASP A 66 14.16 22.01 6.21
CA ASP A 66 14.98 22.19 7.41
C ASP A 66 14.33 23.24 8.34
N LYS A 67 14.83 23.39 9.57
CA LYS A 67 14.38 24.39 10.55
C LYS A 67 14.42 25.84 10.02
N LYS A 68 15.15 26.08 8.93
CA LYS A 68 15.31 27.38 8.24
C LYS A 68 14.44 27.51 6.97
N GLY A 69 13.56 26.53 6.68
CA GLY A 69 12.70 26.54 5.49
C GLY A 69 13.38 26.13 4.19
N ASN A 70 14.60 25.58 4.25
CA ASN A 70 15.33 25.13 3.06
C ASN A 70 15.04 23.65 2.74
N PRO A 71 14.93 23.24 1.47
CA PRO A 71 14.72 21.84 1.11
C PRO A 71 15.90 20.97 1.56
N ILE A 72 15.61 19.95 2.35
CA ILE A 72 16.56 18.96 2.86
C ILE A 72 16.94 18.01 1.71
N ARG A 73 18.24 17.91 1.42
CA ARG A 73 18.75 17.01 0.36
C ARG A 73 18.78 15.53 0.76
N ARG A 74 18.85 15.22 2.05
CA ARG A 74 18.88 13.84 2.59
C ARG A 74 17.97 13.72 3.79
N THR A 75 16.91 12.93 3.61
CA THR A 75 15.94 12.60 4.65
C THR A 75 16.09 11.13 5.03
N TYR A 76 15.90 10.81 6.31
CA TYR A 76 15.97 9.46 6.85
C TYR A 76 14.63 8.73 6.74
N PHE A 77 14.67 7.40 6.75
CA PHE A 77 13.48 6.56 6.65
C PHE A 77 12.32 6.93 7.59
N PRO A 78 12.54 7.21 8.89
CA PRO A 78 11.43 7.56 9.78
C PRO A 78 10.65 8.80 9.33
N HIS A 79 11.31 9.80 8.75
CA HIS A 79 10.65 11.01 8.27
C HIS A 79 9.82 10.76 7.00
N TYR A 80 10.27 9.89 6.09
CA TYR A 80 9.43 9.47 4.96
C TYR A 80 8.18 8.75 5.47
N MET A 81 8.34 7.87 6.46
CA MET A 81 7.21 7.15 7.04
C MET A 81 6.23 8.06 7.78
N ASP A 82 6.70 9.10 8.49
CA ASP A 82 5.80 10.07 9.12
C ASP A 82 5.00 10.88 8.08
N ALA A 83 5.62 11.24 6.94
CA ALA A 83 4.91 11.89 5.84
C ALA A 83 3.88 10.95 5.19
N ILE A 84 4.24 9.70 4.93
CA ILE A 84 3.32 8.69 4.40
C ILE A 84 2.17 8.44 5.38
N ASP A 85 2.46 8.38 6.67
CA ASP A 85 1.45 8.19 7.71
C ASP A 85 0.48 9.37 7.79
N SER A 86 0.95 10.61 7.62
CA SER A 86 0.04 11.77 7.55
C SER A 86 -0.92 11.73 6.35
N ILE A 87 -0.58 10.99 5.29
CA ILE A 87 -1.40 10.91 4.06
C ILE A 87 -2.30 9.67 4.08
N PHE A 88 -1.83 8.55 4.63
CA PHE A 88 -2.51 7.25 4.49
C PHE A 88 -2.86 6.57 5.82
N SER A 89 -2.43 7.14 6.96
CA SER A 89 -2.54 6.52 8.29
C SER A 89 -1.99 5.09 8.30
N ILE A 90 -0.80 4.90 7.72
CA ILE A 90 -0.21 3.57 7.49
C ILE A 90 0.14 2.82 8.79
N LYS A 91 0.34 3.54 9.91
CA LYS A 91 0.72 2.94 11.21
C LYS A 91 -0.30 1.95 11.76
N SER A 92 -1.59 2.13 11.46
CA SER A 92 -2.67 1.26 11.94
C SER A 92 -2.98 0.10 11.00
N LYS A 93 -2.32 -0.01 9.84
CA LYS A 93 -2.75 -0.95 8.81
C LYS A 93 -2.32 -2.38 9.11
N LEU A 94 -3.27 -3.31 8.97
CA LEU A 94 -3.08 -4.73 9.22
C LEU A 94 -2.70 -5.46 7.94
N VAL A 95 -1.70 -6.34 8.08
CA VAL A 95 -1.27 -7.28 7.04
C VAL A 95 -1.41 -8.69 7.62
N SER A 96 -2.12 -9.58 6.92
CA SER A 96 -2.19 -10.98 7.32
C SER A 96 -1.01 -11.75 6.73
N PHE A 97 -0.57 -12.77 7.44
CA PHE A 97 0.49 -13.67 7.01
C PHE A 97 -0.16 -15.02 6.70
N ASP A 98 -0.55 -15.18 5.44
CA ASP A 98 -1.36 -16.31 4.96
C ASP A 98 -0.48 -17.22 4.11
N PHE A 99 0.49 -17.87 4.73
CA PHE A 99 1.43 -18.74 4.05
C PHE A 99 1.18 -20.21 4.39
N ASP A 100 0.97 -21.05 3.37
CA ASP A 100 0.58 -22.46 3.55
C ASP A 100 1.57 -23.29 4.40
N ASN A 101 2.86 -22.95 4.36
CA ASN A 101 3.89 -23.65 5.17
C ASN A 101 4.12 -23.00 6.54
N ALA A 102 3.15 -22.25 7.06
CA ALA A 102 3.19 -21.68 8.39
C ALA A 102 2.09 -22.24 9.28
N ASP A 103 2.39 -22.41 10.56
CA ASP A 103 1.37 -22.83 11.53
C ASP A 103 0.34 -21.71 11.73
N GLU A 104 -0.94 -22.07 11.85
CA GLU A 104 -2.05 -21.12 12.06
C GLU A 104 -1.82 -20.20 13.28
N ASN A 105 -1.05 -20.66 14.27
CA ASN A 105 -0.71 -19.92 15.49
C ASN A 105 0.71 -19.33 15.47
N THR A 106 1.31 -19.11 14.30
CA THR A 106 2.64 -18.50 14.19
C THR A 106 2.64 -17.09 14.80
N PHE A 107 1.57 -16.33 14.57
CA PHE A 107 1.36 -15.01 15.14
C PHE A 107 0.01 -14.96 15.86
N ASP A 108 0.01 -14.47 17.09
CA ASP A 108 -1.22 -14.28 17.88
C ASP A 108 -2.18 -13.25 17.23
N GLN A 109 -1.62 -12.34 16.43
CA GLN A 109 -2.34 -11.24 15.80
C GLN A 109 -1.79 -10.98 14.39
N LYS A 110 -2.62 -10.34 13.56
CA LYS A 110 -2.18 -9.82 12.25
C LYS A 110 -1.03 -8.83 12.43
N LEU A 111 -0.16 -8.77 11.43
CA LEU A 111 1.05 -7.95 11.47
C LEU A 111 0.68 -6.47 11.31
N MET A 112 1.29 -5.63 12.15
CA MET A 112 1.26 -4.18 12.01
C MET A 112 2.69 -3.67 11.76
N PRO A 113 3.21 -3.80 10.53
CA PRO A 113 4.64 -3.60 10.25
C PRO A 113 5.15 -2.19 10.59
N PHE A 114 4.26 -1.20 10.61
CA PHE A 114 4.59 0.20 10.89
C PHE A 114 4.12 0.70 12.25
N TYR A 115 3.49 -0.15 13.07
CA TYR A 115 3.13 0.21 14.44
C TYR A 115 4.38 0.45 15.28
N ARG A 116 4.32 1.45 16.16
CA ARG A 116 5.37 1.79 17.12
C ARG A 116 4.75 1.92 18.50
N GLU A 117 5.26 1.15 19.44
CA GLU A 117 4.96 1.36 20.84
C GLU A 117 5.59 2.67 21.34
N LYS A 118 4.92 3.30 22.31
CA LYS A 118 5.50 4.38 23.09
C LYS A 118 6.44 3.81 24.15
N ASP A 119 7.58 4.46 24.33
CA ASP A 119 8.56 4.20 25.39
C ASP A 119 8.83 5.52 26.13
N GLY A 120 8.07 5.73 27.21
CA GLY A 120 7.95 7.03 27.86
C GLY A 120 7.45 8.11 26.89
N ASP A 121 8.21 9.18 26.75
CA ASP A 121 7.94 10.29 25.82
C ASP A 121 8.45 10.05 24.39
N SER A 122 9.13 8.92 24.14
CA SER A 122 9.73 8.60 22.84
C SER A 122 9.00 7.44 22.14
N LEU A 123 9.09 7.36 20.81
CA LEU A 123 8.58 6.21 20.06
C LEU A 123 9.70 5.18 19.87
N LYS A 124 9.42 3.90 20.15
CA LYS A 124 10.36 2.82 19.81
C LYS A 124 10.57 2.78 18.30
N LYS A 125 11.79 2.43 17.89
CA LYS A 125 12.08 2.12 16.48
C LYS A 125 11.39 0.81 16.09
N TRP A 126 11.04 0.68 14.81
CA TRP A 126 10.59 -0.60 14.28
C TRP A 126 11.69 -1.66 14.47
N SER A 127 11.33 -2.82 15.04
CA SER A 127 12.26 -3.90 15.36
C SER A 127 13.10 -4.31 14.15
N TRP A 128 12.44 -4.47 13.00
CA TRP A 128 13.07 -4.83 11.73
C TRP A 128 14.00 -3.74 11.19
N TYR A 129 13.67 -2.45 11.39
CA TYR A 129 14.51 -1.33 10.97
C TYR A 129 15.72 -1.16 11.90
N ASP A 130 15.56 -1.39 13.20
CA ASP A 130 16.68 -1.43 14.14
C ASP A 130 17.62 -2.59 13.84
N ALA A 131 17.08 -3.78 13.55
CA ALA A 131 17.85 -4.95 13.14
C ALA A 131 18.66 -4.66 11.87
N TYR A 132 18.04 -4.07 10.84
CA TYR A 132 18.74 -3.64 9.63
C TYR A 132 19.92 -2.71 9.93
N ASN A 133 19.70 -1.64 10.69
CA ASN A 133 20.75 -0.69 11.02
C ASN A 133 21.88 -1.35 11.83
N ALA A 134 21.53 -2.20 12.80
CA ALA A 134 22.49 -2.91 13.62
C ALA A 134 23.35 -3.88 12.79
N ILE A 135 22.74 -4.68 11.91
CA ILE A 135 23.45 -5.62 11.02
C ILE A 135 24.34 -4.87 10.02
N LYS A 136 23.88 -3.72 9.52
CA LYS A 136 24.63 -2.87 8.57
C LYS A 136 25.90 -2.28 9.19
N HIS A 137 25.86 -1.92 10.47
CA HIS A 137 27.00 -1.32 11.17
C HIS A 137 27.93 -2.36 11.80
N ASP A 138 27.39 -3.41 12.40
CA ASP A 138 28.17 -4.49 13.01
C ASP A 138 27.41 -5.82 12.90
N ARG A 139 27.65 -6.53 11.80
CA ARG A 139 27.03 -7.82 11.48
C ARG A 139 27.42 -8.91 12.48
N VAL A 140 28.65 -8.91 12.99
CA VAL A 140 29.17 -10.00 13.83
C VAL A 140 28.49 -9.96 15.19
N GLU A 141 28.45 -8.78 15.80
CA GLU A 141 27.82 -8.59 17.11
C GLU A 141 26.29 -8.73 17.04
N ASN A 142 25.68 -8.21 15.97
CA ASN A 142 24.22 -8.15 15.83
C ASN A 142 23.62 -9.29 15.02
N TYR A 143 24.37 -10.36 14.76
CA TYR A 143 23.93 -11.47 13.91
C TYR A 143 22.61 -12.10 14.39
N ARG A 144 22.38 -12.17 15.70
CA ARG A 144 21.13 -12.68 16.29
C ARG A 144 19.88 -11.84 15.97
N LYS A 145 20.07 -10.56 15.61
CA LYS A 145 18.97 -9.70 15.14
C LYS A 145 18.53 -10.05 13.72
N ALA A 146 19.33 -10.80 12.97
CA ALA A 146 18.99 -11.31 11.65
C ALA A 146 18.08 -12.55 11.73
N ASN A 147 16.95 -12.42 12.42
CA ASN A 147 16.02 -13.51 12.68
C ASN A 147 14.77 -13.46 11.77
N LEU A 148 14.06 -14.58 11.72
CA LEU A 148 12.88 -14.77 10.89
C LEU A 148 11.77 -13.76 11.20
N ASN A 149 11.54 -13.44 12.48
CA ASN A 149 10.54 -12.45 12.88
C ASN A 149 10.80 -11.07 12.25
N ASN A 150 12.04 -10.59 12.33
CA ASN A 150 12.42 -9.31 11.73
C ASN A 150 12.32 -9.33 10.21
N LEU A 151 12.63 -10.46 9.57
CA LEU A 151 12.47 -10.63 8.13
C LEU A 151 11.00 -10.59 7.69
N ILE A 152 10.12 -11.35 8.35
CA ILE A 152 8.69 -11.38 8.02
C ILE A 152 8.08 -9.98 8.18
N ASN A 153 8.39 -9.27 9.28
CA ASN A 153 7.91 -7.90 9.49
C ASN A 153 8.47 -6.92 8.45
N ALA A 154 9.75 -7.04 8.06
CA ALA A 154 10.33 -6.22 7.00
C ALA A 154 9.66 -6.47 5.64
N MET A 155 9.37 -7.73 5.32
CA MET A 155 8.69 -8.11 4.08
C MET A 155 7.23 -7.65 4.05
N ALA A 156 6.52 -7.76 5.17
CA ALA A 156 5.17 -7.20 5.33
C ALA A 156 5.17 -5.68 5.11
N ALA A 157 6.17 -4.98 5.66
CA ALA A 157 6.37 -3.55 5.46
C ALA A 157 6.58 -3.22 3.96
N LEU A 158 7.46 -3.98 3.28
CA LEU A 158 7.75 -3.79 1.87
C LEU A 158 6.54 -4.07 0.97
N PHE A 159 5.80 -5.14 1.26
CA PHE A 159 4.56 -5.49 0.55
C PHE A 159 3.54 -4.37 0.64
N LEU A 160 3.29 -3.90 1.86
CA LEU A 160 2.33 -2.82 2.11
C LEU A 160 2.75 -1.53 1.38
N LEU A 161 4.03 -1.15 1.45
CA LEU A 161 4.54 0.01 0.70
C LEU A 161 4.38 -0.14 -0.81
N ASN A 162 4.53 -1.35 -1.37
CA ASN A 162 4.32 -1.58 -2.80
C ASN A 162 2.86 -1.34 -3.20
N ILE A 163 1.91 -1.77 -2.37
CA ILE A 163 0.49 -1.50 -2.59
C ILE A 163 0.22 0.00 -2.60
N TYR A 164 0.71 0.73 -1.58
CA TYR A 164 0.58 2.19 -1.51
C TYR A 164 1.29 2.91 -2.67
N TYR A 165 2.43 2.39 -3.15
CA TYR A 165 3.14 2.93 -4.30
C TYR A 165 2.39 2.70 -5.62
N SER A 166 1.66 1.58 -5.73
CA SER A 166 0.84 1.32 -6.92
C SER A 166 -0.36 2.27 -7.01
N ASP A 167 -0.94 2.67 -5.86
CA ASP A 167 -2.16 3.49 -5.74
C ASP A 167 -3.27 3.06 -6.73
N LYS A 168 -3.37 1.74 -6.96
CA LYS A 168 -4.29 1.17 -7.94
C LYS A 168 -5.72 1.25 -7.41
N VAL A 169 -6.59 1.82 -8.24
CA VAL A 169 -8.04 1.82 -8.03
C VAL A 169 -8.62 0.63 -8.78
N VAL A 170 -9.29 -0.27 -8.08
CA VAL A 170 -9.97 -1.44 -8.69
C VAL A 170 -11.47 -1.17 -8.70
N TYR A 171 -12.16 -1.50 -9.78
CA TYR A 171 -13.59 -1.26 -9.92
C TYR A 171 -14.27 -2.40 -10.69
N ASP A 172 -15.55 -2.64 -10.39
CA ASP A 172 -16.43 -3.52 -11.13
C ASP A 172 -17.67 -2.72 -11.57
N ALA A 173 -17.91 -2.68 -12.89
CA ALA A 173 -19.04 -1.97 -13.47
C ALA A 173 -20.37 -2.70 -13.25
N ASP A 174 -20.34 -4.03 -13.20
CA ASP A 174 -21.52 -4.88 -13.32
C ASP A 174 -21.84 -5.63 -12.02
N GLY A 175 -20.83 -5.91 -11.19
CA GLY A 175 -20.93 -6.68 -9.95
C GLY A 175 -20.89 -5.87 -8.65
N PHE A 176 -21.49 -6.44 -7.60
CA PHE A 176 -21.37 -6.00 -6.20
C PHE A 176 -20.44 -6.91 -5.37
N ASP A 177 -19.82 -7.90 -6.01
CA ASP A 177 -19.01 -8.91 -5.32
C ASP A 177 -17.66 -8.33 -4.89
N SER A 178 -17.54 -8.06 -3.59
CA SER A 178 -16.31 -7.52 -2.98
C SER A 178 -15.13 -8.48 -3.08
N TYR A 179 -15.36 -9.79 -3.03
CA TYR A 179 -14.28 -10.79 -3.08
C TYR A 179 -13.69 -10.85 -4.49
N LYS A 180 -14.56 -10.90 -5.50
CA LYS A 180 -14.12 -10.84 -6.91
C LYS A 180 -13.40 -9.53 -7.24
N LEU A 181 -13.83 -8.42 -6.62
CA LEU A 181 -13.17 -7.12 -6.78
C LEU A 181 -11.74 -7.11 -6.21
N MET A 182 -11.52 -7.81 -5.08
CA MET A 182 -10.22 -7.84 -4.39
C MET A 182 -9.30 -8.97 -4.84
N GLU A 183 -9.82 -9.99 -5.52
CA GLU A 183 -9.04 -11.12 -6.05
C GLU A 183 -7.74 -10.70 -6.77
N PRO A 184 -7.71 -9.67 -7.64
CA PRO A 184 -6.47 -9.24 -8.29
C PRO A 184 -5.41 -8.69 -7.32
N ILE A 185 -5.83 -8.16 -6.18
CA ILE A 185 -4.96 -7.63 -5.13
C ILE A 185 -4.50 -8.75 -4.20
N ASP A 186 -5.39 -9.68 -3.85
CA ASP A 186 -5.06 -10.83 -3.00
C ASP A 186 -4.08 -11.79 -3.71
N GLN A 187 -4.16 -11.91 -5.05
CA GLN A 187 -3.23 -12.72 -5.85
C GLN A 187 -1.83 -12.12 -6.01
N LEU A 188 -1.58 -10.91 -5.51
CA LEU A 188 -0.31 -10.22 -5.68
C LEU A 188 0.83 -10.91 -4.92
N SER A 189 0.58 -11.35 -3.69
CA SER A 189 1.56 -12.02 -2.84
C SER A 189 1.06 -13.41 -2.48
N LYS A 190 2.00 -14.35 -2.38
CA LYS A 190 1.72 -15.72 -1.90
C LYS A 190 1.83 -15.86 -0.38
N VAL A 191 2.36 -14.84 0.27
CA VAL A 191 2.76 -14.87 1.69
C VAL A 191 1.91 -13.90 2.50
N PHE A 192 1.50 -12.78 1.92
CA PHE A 192 0.79 -11.72 2.63
C PHE A 192 -0.52 -11.37 1.94
N SER A 193 -1.54 -11.10 2.76
CA SER A 193 -2.81 -10.52 2.32
C SER A 193 -3.07 -9.21 3.03
N ILE A 194 -3.91 -8.36 2.43
CA ILE A 194 -4.31 -7.10 3.04
C ILE A 194 -5.74 -7.14 3.56
N GLN A 195 -5.99 -6.30 4.56
CA GLN A 195 -7.35 -6.08 5.04
C GLN A 195 -8.06 -5.04 4.19
N TRP A 196 -9.32 -5.31 3.87
CA TRP A 196 -10.23 -4.38 3.23
C TRP A 196 -11.55 -4.36 3.99
N SER A 197 -12.26 -3.23 3.92
CA SER A 197 -13.57 -3.08 4.53
C SER A 197 -14.50 -2.28 3.63
N ILE A 198 -15.79 -2.37 3.89
CA ILE A 198 -16.79 -1.56 3.20
C ILE A 198 -16.78 -0.15 3.79
N ASP A 199 -16.79 0.85 2.92
CA ASP A 199 -16.96 2.24 3.29
C ASP A 199 -18.44 2.51 3.63
N LEU A 200 -18.71 2.68 4.93
CA LEU A 200 -20.04 3.00 5.45
C LEU A 200 -20.16 4.48 5.87
N SER A 201 -19.22 5.35 5.47
CA SER A 201 -19.26 6.78 5.81
C SER A 201 -20.55 7.49 5.37
N SER A 202 -21.17 7.04 4.28
CA SER A 202 -22.48 7.56 3.82
C SER A 202 -23.66 7.24 4.75
N TYR A 203 -23.46 6.31 5.70
CA TYR A 203 -24.43 5.91 6.72
C TYR A 203 -24.10 6.49 8.11
N ASP A 204 -23.04 7.31 8.23
CA ASP A 204 -22.67 7.95 9.49
C ASP A 204 -23.83 8.81 10.02
N GLY A 205 -24.20 8.60 11.30
CA GLY A 205 -25.30 9.28 11.97
C GLY A 205 -26.67 8.60 11.79
N ARG A 206 -26.78 7.56 10.96
CA ARG A 206 -27.92 6.63 10.98
C ARG A 206 -27.65 5.54 12.00
N SER A 207 -27.60 5.90 13.28
CA SER A 207 -27.66 4.90 14.34
C SER A 207 -28.91 4.07 14.09
N ILE A 208 -28.75 2.77 13.84
CA ILE A 208 -29.83 1.83 14.16
C ILE A 208 -30.08 2.10 15.65
N GLY A 209 -31.29 2.58 15.96
CA GLY A 209 -31.60 3.18 17.24
C GLY A 209 -31.19 2.31 18.41
N ASP A 210 -31.19 2.93 19.59
CA ASP A 210 -30.91 2.41 20.94
C ASP A 210 -31.88 1.27 21.35
N ASP A 211 -32.23 0.38 20.41
CA ASP A 211 -32.96 -0.84 20.66
C ASP A 211 -32.01 -1.74 21.44
N LYS A 212 -32.36 -1.89 22.72
CA LYS A 212 -31.78 -2.76 23.76
C LYS A 212 -31.80 -4.25 23.40
N VAL A 213 -31.50 -4.58 22.15
CA VAL A 213 -31.15 -5.91 21.69
C VAL A 213 -29.63 -5.91 21.72
N GLY A 214 -29.01 -6.80 22.49
CA GLY A 214 -27.56 -6.93 22.62
C GLY A 214 -26.84 -7.39 21.33
N PHE A 215 -27.32 -6.95 20.16
CA PHE A 215 -26.73 -7.20 18.87
C PHE A 215 -25.69 -6.12 18.58
N PHE A 216 -24.57 -6.56 18.04
CA PHE A 216 -23.44 -5.73 17.67
C PHE A 216 -23.84 -4.62 16.70
N ASP A 217 -23.47 -3.36 16.98
CA ASP A 217 -23.65 -2.25 16.04
C ASP A 217 -22.71 -2.44 14.84
N PRO A 218 -23.22 -2.85 13.66
CA PRO A 218 -22.39 -3.19 12.53
C PRO A 218 -21.69 -1.96 11.94
N VAL A 219 -22.27 -0.77 12.10
CA VAL A 219 -21.73 0.49 11.57
C VAL A 219 -20.53 0.92 12.39
N SER A 220 -20.66 0.89 13.72
CA SER A 220 -19.52 1.18 14.62
C SER A 220 -18.38 0.17 14.43
N TYR A 221 -18.70 -1.11 14.23
CA TYR A 221 -17.65 -2.10 13.93
C TYR A 221 -16.92 -1.84 12.62
N ALA A 222 -17.68 -1.62 11.54
CA ALA A 222 -17.08 -1.34 10.24
C ALA A 222 -16.23 -0.08 10.27
N ARG A 223 -16.61 0.93 11.07
CA ARG A 223 -15.79 2.12 11.32
C ARG A 223 -14.45 1.75 11.93
N VAL A 224 -14.44 0.96 13.00
CA VAL A 224 -13.20 0.47 13.62
C VAL A 224 -12.38 -0.31 12.59
N ALA A 225 -12.99 -1.26 11.87
CA ALA A 225 -12.31 -2.05 10.84
C ALA A 225 -11.71 -1.20 9.70
N SER A 226 -12.36 -0.09 9.33
CA SER A 226 -11.88 0.80 8.26
C SER A 226 -10.56 1.49 8.59
N GLU A 227 -10.28 1.76 9.87
CA GLU A 227 -9.03 2.37 10.31
C GLU A 227 -7.83 1.42 10.07
N PHE A 228 -8.06 0.12 10.22
CA PHE A 228 -7.05 -0.93 10.02
C PHE A 228 -6.95 -1.44 8.58
N SER A 229 -7.94 -1.12 7.75
CA SER A 229 -8.04 -1.61 6.37
C SER A 229 -7.19 -0.78 5.39
N THR A 230 -6.50 -1.46 4.47
CA THR A 230 -5.70 -0.85 3.40
C THR A 230 -6.58 -0.33 2.27
N TYR A 231 -7.64 -1.06 1.93
CA TYR A 231 -8.63 -0.65 0.94
C TYR A 231 -10.00 -0.46 1.57
N LEU A 232 -10.72 0.56 1.09
CA LEU A 232 -12.13 0.74 1.34
C LEU A 232 -12.92 0.51 0.06
N ILE A 233 -14.00 -0.26 0.17
CA ILE A 233 -14.92 -0.55 -0.92
C ILE A 233 -16.12 0.38 -0.79
N SER A 234 -16.31 1.24 -1.79
CA SER A 234 -17.47 2.10 -1.92
C SER A 234 -18.34 1.61 -3.08
N TYR A 235 -19.66 1.73 -2.93
CA TYR A 235 -20.62 1.34 -3.95
C TYR A 235 -21.20 2.56 -4.68
N ASP A 236 -21.66 2.35 -5.92
CA ASP A 236 -22.33 3.34 -6.76
C ASP A 236 -21.54 4.65 -6.90
N GLN A 237 -20.28 4.53 -7.31
CA GLN A 237 -19.36 5.67 -7.45
C GLN A 237 -19.11 5.99 -8.92
N PHE A 238 -18.99 7.29 -9.24
CA PHE A 238 -18.50 7.71 -10.55
C PHE A 238 -16.99 7.58 -10.62
N VAL A 239 -16.50 6.76 -11.55
CA VAL A 239 -15.08 6.54 -11.77
C VAL A 239 -14.74 6.80 -13.23
N LYS A 240 -13.56 7.36 -13.46
CA LYS A 240 -13.02 7.52 -14.81
C LYS A 240 -12.40 6.19 -15.24
N THR A 241 -13.15 5.43 -16.02
CA THR A 241 -12.74 4.11 -16.52
C THR A 241 -11.66 4.24 -17.59
N ASP A 242 -11.03 3.14 -17.96
CA ASP A 242 -10.04 3.17 -19.05
C ASP A 242 -10.69 3.45 -20.42
N SER A 243 -11.97 3.05 -20.59
CA SER A 243 -12.78 3.45 -21.74
C SER A 243 -13.03 4.96 -21.76
N ASP A 244 -13.32 5.58 -20.62
CA ASP A 244 -13.48 7.04 -20.52
C ASP A 244 -12.16 7.77 -20.84
N LYS A 245 -11.03 7.30 -20.30
CA LYS A 245 -9.70 7.86 -20.64
C LYS A 245 -9.39 7.70 -22.12
N GLY A 246 -9.72 6.56 -22.71
CA GLY A 246 -9.54 6.30 -24.14
C GLY A 246 -10.39 7.24 -25.00
N TYR A 247 -11.65 7.46 -24.60
CA TYR A 247 -12.55 8.41 -25.25
C TYR A 247 -11.99 9.84 -25.20
N ASP A 248 -11.54 10.29 -24.03
CA ASP A 248 -10.94 11.62 -23.86
C ASP A 248 -9.67 11.77 -24.71
N PHE A 249 -8.83 10.74 -24.77
CA PHE A 249 -7.65 10.73 -25.63
C PHE A 249 -8.03 10.86 -27.11
N LEU A 250 -9.05 10.12 -27.56
CA LEU A 250 -9.54 10.22 -28.95
C LEU A 250 -10.12 11.61 -29.25
N GLN A 251 -10.85 12.21 -28.31
CA GLN A 251 -11.32 13.59 -28.44
C GLN A 251 -10.17 14.59 -28.54
N GLN A 252 -9.15 14.46 -27.67
CA GLN A 252 -7.95 15.31 -27.74
C GLN A 252 -7.25 15.16 -29.09
N LEU A 253 -7.10 13.93 -29.58
CA LEU A 253 -6.47 13.65 -30.86
C LEU A 253 -7.27 14.29 -32.01
N GLN A 254 -8.59 14.10 -32.03
CA GLN A 254 -9.48 14.71 -33.04
C GLN A 254 -9.42 16.24 -33.02
N SER A 255 -9.44 16.85 -31.83
CA SER A 255 -9.35 18.31 -31.67
C SER A 255 -7.99 18.90 -32.08
N SER A 256 -6.97 18.06 -32.22
CA SER A 256 -5.61 18.43 -32.61
C SER A 256 -5.33 18.23 -34.10
N ILE A 257 -6.27 17.68 -34.87
CA ILE A 257 -6.10 17.48 -36.31
C ILE A 257 -6.14 18.84 -37.01
N VAL A 258 -5.13 19.11 -37.81
CA VAL A 258 -5.01 20.32 -38.62
C VAL A 258 -4.90 19.97 -40.11
N ILE A 259 -5.54 20.76 -40.95
CA ILE A 259 -5.45 20.70 -42.41
C ILE A 259 -4.43 21.75 -42.84
N ALA A 260 -3.44 21.32 -43.64
CA ALA A 260 -2.49 22.22 -44.27
C ALA A 260 -3.12 22.81 -45.53
N ASN A 261 -3.22 24.13 -45.57
CA ASN A 261 -3.72 24.88 -46.71
C ASN A 261 -2.61 25.10 -47.74
N GLU A 262 -2.98 25.37 -48.99
CA GLU A 262 -2.04 25.58 -50.11
C GLU A 262 -1.09 26.79 -49.90
N ASP A 263 -1.48 27.73 -49.03
CA ASP A 263 -0.69 28.90 -48.63
C ASP A 263 0.33 28.61 -47.50
N GLY A 264 0.40 27.36 -47.03
CA GLY A 264 1.27 26.94 -45.93
C GLY A 264 0.72 27.22 -44.54
N SER A 265 -0.52 27.73 -44.42
CA SER A 265 -1.20 27.89 -43.13
C SER A 265 -1.83 26.58 -42.65
N PHE A 266 -1.99 26.42 -41.34
CA PHE A 266 -2.69 25.29 -40.74
C PHE A 266 -4.03 25.75 -40.17
N THR A 267 -5.12 25.11 -40.56
CA THR A 267 -6.45 25.32 -39.99
C THR A 267 -6.89 24.07 -39.23
N LYS A 268 -7.63 24.22 -38.12
CA LYS A 268 -8.17 23.04 -37.43
C LYS A 268 -9.18 22.34 -38.32
N ALA A 269 -9.09 21.01 -38.41
CA ALA A 269 -10.01 20.21 -39.20
C ALA A 269 -11.44 20.20 -38.61
N TYR A 270 -11.54 20.40 -37.30
CA TYR A 270 -12.79 20.43 -36.55
C TYR A 270 -12.77 21.63 -35.61
N GLU A 271 -13.65 22.60 -35.84
CA GLU A 271 -13.99 23.63 -34.86
C GLU A 271 -15.11 23.09 -33.97
N ASP A 272 -15.06 23.38 -32.66
CA ASP A 272 -16.09 23.04 -31.65
C ASP A 272 -16.10 21.64 -31.01
N ILE A 273 -14.96 20.95 -30.86
CA ILE A 273 -14.88 19.80 -29.94
C ILE A 273 -14.51 20.29 -28.54
N GLU A 274 -15.50 20.56 -27.70
CA GLU A 274 -15.27 20.75 -26.26
C GLU A 274 -15.00 19.38 -25.59
N PRO A 275 -13.88 19.21 -24.87
CA PRO A 275 -13.58 17.95 -24.20
C PRO A 275 -14.55 17.74 -23.04
N THR A 276 -15.34 16.67 -23.10
CA THR A 276 -16.24 16.26 -22.02
C THR A 276 -15.51 15.27 -21.11
N ASP A 277 -15.24 15.62 -19.85
CA ASP A 277 -14.66 14.70 -18.84
C ASP A 277 -15.69 13.64 -18.43
N LYS A 278 -15.85 12.60 -19.24
CA LYS A 278 -16.81 11.52 -18.98
C LYS A 278 -16.37 10.67 -17.80
N LYS A 279 -17.32 10.33 -16.93
CA LYS A 279 -17.14 9.39 -15.84
C LYS A 279 -18.29 8.40 -15.87
N THR A 280 -17.97 7.13 -15.76
CA THR A 280 -18.95 6.05 -15.74
C THR A 280 -19.35 5.73 -14.29
N LEU A 281 -20.64 5.52 -14.06
CA LEU A 281 -21.12 4.99 -12.79
C LEU A 281 -20.75 3.51 -12.72
N VAL A 282 -19.96 3.13 -11.73
CA VAL A 282 -19.56 1.76 -11.46
C VAL A 282 -20.16 1.31 -10.14
N LYS A 283 -20.53 0.03 -10.05
CA LYS A 283 -21.26 -0.52 -8.91
C LYS A 283 -20.38 -0.69 -7.69
N ALA A 284 -19.15 -1.16 -7.84
CA ALA A 284 -18.22 -1.36 -6.73
C ALA A 284 -16.84 -0.81 -7.05
N VAL A 285 -16.21 -0.14 -6.08
CA VAL A 285 -14.90 0.51 -6.24
C VAL A 285 -14.07 0.34 -4.98
N ALA A 286 -12.88 -0.21 -5.14
CA ALA A 286 -11.87 -0.33 -4.11
C ALA A 286 -10.84 0.81 -4.24
N ARG A 287 -10.66 1.59 -3.18
CA ARG A 287 -9.66 2.67 -3.11
C ARG A 287 -8.89 2.63 -1.82
N ILE A 288 -7.63 3.05 -1.90
CA ILE A 288 -6.83 3.32 -0.72
C ILE A 288 -7.35 4.62 -0.08
N PRO A 289 -7.77 4.61 1.20
CA PRO A 289 -8.22 5.82 1.87
C PRO A 289 -7.04 6.77 2.08
N ARG A 290 -7.30 8.06 1.90
CA ARG A 290 -6.38 9.14 2.24
C ARG A 290 -6.86 9.82 3.52
N ALA A 291 -5.98 9.99 4.49
CA ALA A 291 -6.20 10.80 5.68
C ALA A 291 -6.46 12.25 5.24
N LYS A 292 -7.56 12.83 5.72
CA LYS A 292 -7.94 14.22 5.48
C LYS A 292 -7.20 15.16 6.42
#